data_AF-A0A086JUR9-F1
#
_entry.id   AF-A0A086JUR9-F1
#
_cell.length_a   1.000
_cell.length_b   1.000
_cell.length_c   1.000
_cell.angle_alpha   90.00
_cell.angle_beta   90.00
_cell.angle_gamma   90.00
#
_symmetry.space_group_name_H-M   'P 1'
#
loop_
_entity.id
_entity.type
_entity.pdbx_description
1 polymer ?
#
loop_
_entity_poly.entity_id
_entity_poly.type
_entity_poly.pdbx_seq_one_letter_code
_entity_poly.pdbx_strand_id
1 'polypeptide(L)'
;MKEATSDPGLVASAGTEGGKKKKKTDNYAIEPNSSSPPIDTSKWPLLLKHYDRLNVRTGHYTPLPHGCSPLCRPLQQYINYGAMNLDKPANPSSHEVVAWLKKILRVEKTGHSGTLDPKVTGCLLVCINRATRLVKSQQSAGKEYVCIIRFHAKPESKAKVARALETLTGALFQRPPVVAAVKRQLRIRTIYASRLLDYDEQRHMAVFWAKCEAGTYIRTLCVHLGLVLGCGAHMQELRRVRSGNLGERDHLVTMHDVLDAMHVYDSTRDETYLRRTIFPLELLLTGFPRIVVKDSCVNAICYGAKLMIPGVLRFESGIEVHQEVVLMTTKGEAIALGVAQMTSSVIATVDHGVVSTVKRVLMDRDTYDMRWGYGPRASEKKKMILAGLLDKKGKPNEKTPASWLKSEGYLPKLCGSEETENGEATEAAVKEEEQPRVKEEPVDEDEEERRRRKKEKKLKKKAREAEEEESERKRRLSQGSENGDAEEEVREKKKKKKSSSAEEE
;
A
#
# COMPACT_ATOMS: atom_id res chain seq x y z
N MET A 1 -26.65 -60.16 17.38
CA MET A 1 -26.18 -61.38 18.06
C MET A 1 -24.73 -61.59 17.65
N LYS A 2 -23.84 -61.72 18.66
CA LYS A 2 -22.45 -62.23 18.62
C LYS A 2 -21.41 -61.38 17.87
N GLU A 3 -20.50 -60.71 18.60
CA GLU A 3 -19.24 -61.24 19.22
C GLU A 3 -18.19 -61.56 18.14
N ALA A 4 -17.08 -60.83 18.03
CA ALA A 4 -15.92 -60.70 18.94
C ALA A 4 -14.78 -61.68 18.60
N THR A 5 -13.56 -61.23 18.92
CA THR A 5 -12.24 -61.91 18.87
C THR A 5 -11.55 -61.87 17.49
N SER A 6 -10.24 -61.61 17.36
CA SER A 6 -9.10 -61.94 18.24
C SER A 6 -7.84 -61.08 17.96
N ASP A 7 -7.16 -60.71 19.05
CA ASP A 7 -5.73 -60.28 19.19
C ASP A 7 -4.75 -61.38 18.69
N PRO A 8 -3.43 -61.18 18.44
CA PRO A 8 -2.39 -60.72 19.41
C PRO A 8 -1.27 -59.85 18.78
N GLY A 9 -0.26 -59.25 19.42
CA GLY A 9 0.29 -59.21 20.77
C GLY A 9 1.80 -58.86 20.67
N LEU A 10 2.36 -58.08 21.59
CA LEU A 10 3.77 -58.23 22.02
C LEU A 10 4.02 -57.52 23.37
N VAL A 11 4.93 -58.11 24.14
CA VAL A 11 5.04 -58.16 25.60
C VAL A 11 6.24 -57.36 26.11
N ALA A 12 6.14 -56.76 27.30
CA ALA A 12 7.17 -56.63 28.37
C ALA A 12 6.74 -55.50 29.36
N SER A 13 6.90 -55.53 30.68
CA SER A 13 7.40 -56.49 31.69
C SER A 13 7.02 -55.91 33.08
N ALA A 14 6.82 -56.80 34.07
CA ALA A 14 6.37 -56.58 35.46
C ALA A 14 7.22 -55.57 36.28
N GLY A 15 6.64 -54.77 37.20
CA GLY A 15 6.45 -55.08 38.66
C GLY A 15 7.44 -54.21 39.48
N THR A 16 7.17 -53.57 40.61
CA THR A 16 6.24 -53.84 41.74
C THR A 16 6.12 -52.60 42.66
N GLU A 17 4.95 -52.49 43.31
CA GLU A 17 4.65 -51.98 44.66
C GLU A 17 4.71 -50.48 45.06
N GLY A 18 3.66 -50.07 45.78
CA GLY A 18 3.69 -48.94 46.72
C GLY A 18 2.50 -47.97 46.65
N GLY A 19 1.29 -48.41 46.97
CA GLY A 19 0.09 -47.57 46.92
C GLY A 19 0.04 -46.44 47.95
N LYS A 20 -0.50 -45.29 47.52
CA LYS A 20 -1.48 -44.50 48.29
C LYS A 20 -2.45 -43.82 47.32
N LYS A 21 -3.65 -44.40 47.21
CA LYS A 21 -4.83 -43.79 46.57
C LYS A 21 -5.15 -42.48 47.31
N LYS A 22 -4.77 -41.33 46.73
CA LYS A 22 -5.49 -40.08 46.98
C LYS A 22 -6.64 -40.00 45.98
N LYS A 23 -7.87 -40.08 46.48
CA LYS A 23 -9.08 -39.68 45.75
C LYS A 23 -8.83 -38.30 45.15
N LYS A 24 -8.64 -38.21 43.83
CA LYS A 24 -8.79 -36.93 43.12
C LYS A 24 -10.27 -36.60 43.15
N THR A 25 -10.66 -35.79 44.11
CA THR A 25 -11.78 -34.88 43.94
C THR A 25 -11.50 -34.07 42.69
N ASP A 26 -12.43 -34.06 41.73
CA ASP A 26 -12.43 -33.14 40.60
C ASP A 26 -12.58 -31.71 41.13
N ASN A 27 -11.47 -31.12 41.57
CA ASN A 27 -11.36 -29.69 41.72
C ASN A 27 -11.12 -29.11 40.34
N TYR A 28 -12.19 -28.69 39.67
CA TYR A 28 -12.12 -27.73 38.56
C TYR A 28 -11.72 -26.35 39.11
N ALA A 29 -10.52 -26.26 39.68
CA ALA A 29 -9.96 -25.01 40.17
C ALA A 29 -8.82 -24.62 39.21
N ILE A 30 -8.98 -23.48 38.55
CA ILE A 30 -7.91 -22.85 37.80
C ILE A 30 -6.90 -22.33 38.82
N GLU A 31 -5.68 -22.88 38.83
CA GLU A 31 -4.61 -22.34 39.66
C GLU A 31 -4.30 -20.89 39.23
N PRO A 32 -4.13 -19.96 40.18
CA PRO A 32 -3.84 -18.57 39.86
C PRO A 32 -2.44 -18.46 39.24
N ASN A 33 -2.38 -18.35 37.91
CA ASN A 33 -1.17 -18.00 37.19
C ASN A 33 -1.06 -16.47 37.08
N SER A 34 0.15 -15.95 37.33
CA SER A 34 0.47 -14.52 37.26
C SER A 34 0.45 -13.94 35.83
N SER A 35 0.35 -14.80 34.81
CA SER A 35 0.11 -14.39 33.43
C SER A 35 -1.08 -15.13 32.86
N SER A 36 -2.01 -14.36 32.28
CA SER A 36 -3.06 -14.91 31.42
C SER A 36 -2.40 -15.63 30.24
N PRO A 37 -2.86 -16.84 29.85
CA PRO A 37 -2.37 -17.48 28.64
C PRO A 37 -2.56 -16.52 27.45
N PRO A 38 -1.60 -16.43 26.52
CA PRO A 38 -1.70 -15.55 25.37
C PRO A 38 -2.99 -15.87 24.61
N ILE A 39 -3.82 -14.85 24.40
CA ILE A 39 -5.09 -14.98 23.68
C ILE A 39 -4.78 -15.56 22.30
N ASP A 40 -5.45 -16.65 21.92
CA ASP A 40 -5.32 -17.19 20.57
C ASP A 40 -5.95 -16.20 19.56
N THR A 41 -5.09 -15.44 18.88
CA THR A 41 -5.52 -14.48 17.86
C THR A 41 -5.46 -15.06 16.44
N SER A 42 -5.28 -16.37 16.28
CA SER A 42 -5.22 -17.03 14.96
C SER A 42 -6.54 -16.92 14.17
N LYS A 43 -7.66 -16.83 14.89
CA LYS A 43 -9.01 -16.68 14.33
C LYS A 43 -9.46 -15.22 14.18
N TRP A 44 -8.64 -14.26 14.60
CA TRP A 44 -8.99 -12.85 14.48
C TRP A 44 -9.02 -12.43 13.00
N PRO A 45 -9.91 -11.49 12.62
CA PRO A 45 -10.15 -11.17 11.23
C PRO A 45 -9.06 -10.28 10.63
N LEU A 46 -8.87 -10.38 9.31
CA LEU A 46 -8.13 -9.42 8.50
C LEU A 46 -6.71 -9.16 9.03
N LEU A 47 -6.34 -7.89 9.24
CA LEU A 47 -5.00 -7.49 9.69
C LEU A 47 -4.71 -7.88 11.15
N LEU A 48 -5.76 -8.18 11.93
CA LEU A 48 -5.63 -8.63 13.32
C LEU A 48 -5.36 -10.13 13.46
N LYS A 49 -5.37 -10.90 12.35
CA LYS A 49 -5.04 -12.33 12.38
C LYS A 49 -3.61 -12.56 12.86
N HIS A 50 -3.39 -13.46 13.81
CA HIS A 50 -2.04 -13.71 14.38
C HIS A 50 -1.38 -12.46 14.97
N TYR A 51 -2.17 -11.59 15.60
CA TYR A 51 -1.69 -10.40 16.30
C TYR A 51 -0.71 -10.73 17.44
N ASP A 52 -0.85 -11.88 18.08
CA ASP A 52 0.05 -12.40 19.12
C ASP A 52 1.49 -12.62 18.64
N ARG A 53 1.68 -12.88 17.33
CA ARG A 53 2.99 -13.12 16.73
C ARG A 53 3.79 -11.86 16.47
N LEU A 54 3.18 -10.68 16.64
CA LEU A 54 3.86 -9.41 16.43
C LEU A 54 4.81 -9.10 17.59
N ASN A 55 6.00 -8.60 17.26
CA ASN A 55 6.96 -8.15 18.26
C ASN A 55 6.41 -6.94 19.01
N VAL A 56 6.47 -6.99 20.35
CA VAL A 56 5.98 -5.93 21.22
C VAL A 56 7.09 -4.93 21.48
N ARG A 57 6.91 -3.67 21.05
CA ARG A 57 7.82 -2.56 21.41
C ARG A 57 7.39 -1.90 22.71
N THR A 58 6.08 -1.71 22.90
CA THR A 58 5.51 -1.14 24.13
C THR A 58 4.17 -1.80 24.40
N GLY A 59 3.99 -2.35 25.61
CA GLY A 59 2.71 -2.94 26.04
C GLY A 59 1.68 -1.91 26.49
N HIS A 60 2.13 -0.72 26.88
CA HIS A 60 1.29 0.35 27.42
C HIS A 60 0.91 1.39 26.36
N TYR A 61 -0.39 1.65 26.24
CA TYR A 61 -0.93 2.75 25.46
C TYR A 61 -2.29 3.16 26.06
N THR A 62 -2.71 4.39 25.81
CA THR A 62 -4.04 4.87 26.20
C THR A 62 -4.97 4.69 25.00
N PRO A 63 -5.90 3.73 25.02
CA PRO A 63 -6.84 3.54 23.92
C PRO A 63 -7.75 4.77 23.79
N LEU A 64 -8.04 5.16 22.55
CA LEU A 64 -8.98 6.23 22.27
C LEU A 64 -10.33 5.65 21.79
N PRO A 65 -11.46 6.28 22.16
CA PRO A 65 -12.79 5.77 21.80
C PRO A 65 -13.12 5.94 20.30
N HIS A 66 -12.29 6.63 19.52
CA HIS A 66 -12.56 6.90 18.09
C HIS A 66 -12.15 5.76 17.16
N GLY A 67 -12.80 5.66 15.99
CA GLY A 67 -12.56 4.57 15.05
C GLY A 67 -13.21 3.26 15.48
N CYS A 68 -13.24 2.28 14.57
CA CYS A 68 -13.92 1.01 14.80
C CYS A 68 -13.27 -0.13 14.02
N SER A 69 -13.34 -1.35 14.54
CA SER A 69 -12.80 -2.52 13.84
C SER A 69 -13.44 -2.65 12.45
N PRO A 70 -12.69 -3.04 11.39
CA PRO A 70 -13.19 -2.98 10.02
C PRO A 70 -14.53 -3.69 9.76
N LEU A 71 -14.77 -4.83 10.40
CA LEU A 71 -16.01 -5.59 10.25
C LEU A 71 -17.20 -4.97 11.01
N CYS A 72 -16.93 -4.19 12.05
CA CYS A 72 -17.94 -3.56 12.91
C CYS A 72 -18.25 -2.11 12.48
N ARG A 73 -17.76 -1.66 11.32
CA ARG A 73 -18.05 -0.32 10.79
C ARG A 73 -19.57 -0.15 10.56
N PRO A 74 -20.15 1.03 10.88
CA PRO A 74 -21.47 1.41 10.38
C PRO A 74 -21.53 1.28 8.86
N LEU A 75 -22.67 0.88 8.29
CA LEU A 75 -22.76 0.48 6.89
C LEU A 75 -22.19 1.52 5.91
N GLN A 76 -22.53 2.79 6.09
CA GLN A 76 -22.04 3.85 5.22
C GLN A 76 -20.51 3.95 5.25
N GLN A 77 -19.90 3.82 6.43
CA GLN A 77 -18.44 3.80 6.58
C GLN A 77 -17.84 2.51 6.03
N TYR A 78 -18.52 1.37 6.21
CA TYR A 78 -18.11 0.08 5.66
C TYR A 78 -18.01 0.14 4.12
N ILE A 79 -19.03 0.69 3.45
CA ILE A 79 -19.04 0.89 2.00
C ILE A 79 -17.97 1.91 1.58
N ASN A 80 -17.81 3.00 2.33
CA ASN A 80 -16.79 4.03 2.03
C ASN A 80 -15.36 3.47 2.05
N TYR A 81 -15.10 2.50 2.93
CA TYR A 81 -13.85 1.77 3.04
C TYR A 81 -13.91 0.39 2.35
N GLY A 82 -14.86 0.21 1.45
CA GLY A 82 -15.18 -1.06 0.84
C GLY A 82 -14.40 -1.35 -0.43
N ALA A 83 -14.17 -2.63 -0.67
CA ALA A 83 -13.75 -3.19 -1.94
C ALA A 83 -14.54 -4.47 -2.21
N MET A 84 -14.54 -4.90 -3.46
CA MET A 84 -15.31 -6.05 -3.91
C MET A 84 -14.51 -6.82 -4.96
N ASN A 85 -14.60 -8.15 -4.93
CA ASN A 85 -14.00 -9.02 -5.92
C ASN A 85 -15.08 -9.43 -6.90
N LEU A 86 -15.16 -8.73 -8.02
CA LEU A 86 -16.23 -8.92 -8.98
C LEU A 86 -15.85 -9.99 -10.02
N ASP A 87 -16.74 -10.93 -10.30
CA ASP A 87 -16.66 -11.73 -11.53
C ASP A 87 -17.16 -10.88 -12.69
N LYS A 88 -16.22 -10.27 -13.41
CA LYS A 88 -16.55 -9.42 -14.55
C LYS A 88 -17.19 -10.29 -15.64
N PRO A 89 -18.38 -9.93 -16.17
CA PRO A 89 -18.96 -10.65 -17.30
C PRO A 89 -18.19 -10.38 -18.60
N ALA A 90 -18.36 -11.28 -19.56
CA ALA A 90 -17.85 -11.08 -20.92
C ALA A 90 -18.68 -10.00 -21.62
N ASN A 91 -18.03 -9.24 -22.51
CA ASN A 91 -18.53 -8.18 -23.38
C ASN A 91 -18.37 -6.73 -22.88
N PRO A 92 -18.85 -6.28 -21.71
CA PRO A 92 -18.67 -4.89 -21.32
C PRO A 92 -17.20 -4.64 -20.96
N SER A 93 -16.73 -3.42 -21.22
CA SER A 93 -15.41 -2.99 -20.77
C SER A 93 -15.37 -2.92 -19.24
N SER A 94 -14.16 -3.00 -18.67
CA SER A 94 -14.00 -2.85 -17.22
C SER A 94 -14.47 -1.49 -16.70
N HIS A 95 -14.38 -0.43 -17.52
CA HIS A 95 -14.80 0.91 -17.14
C HIS A 95 -16.32 1.03 -17.08
N GLU A 96 -17.05 0.44 -18.04
CA GLU A 96 -18.52 0.41 -18.04
C GLU A 96 -19.06 -0.35 -16.84
N VAL A 97 -18.50 -1.53 -16.54
CA VAL A 97 -18.87 -2.33 -15.36
C VAL A 97 -18.72 -1.51 -14.07
N VAL A 98 -17.60 -0.84 -13.90
CA VAL A 98 -17.31 -0.03 -12.70
C VAL A 98 -18.20 1.22 -12.63
N ALA A 99 -18.62 1.78 -13.77
CA ALA A 99 -19.58 2.88 -13.84
C ALA A 99 -21.00 2.44 -13.45
N TRP A 100 -21.43 1.25 -13.88
CA TRP A 100 -22.71 0.68 -13.46
C TRP A 100 -22.73 0.39 -11.96
N LEU A 101 -21.66 -0.22 -11.42
CA LEU A 101 -21.54 -0.46 -9.98
C LEU A 101 -21.57 0.83 -9.16
N LYS A 102 -20.94 1.90 -9.65
CA LYS A 102 -21.02 3.23 -9.03
C LYS A 102 -22.47 3.72 -8.94
N LYS A 103 -23.25 3.54 -10.01
CA LYS A 103 -24.66 3.94 -10.09
C LYS A 103 -25.53 3.08 -9.17
N ILE A 104 -25.35 1.76 -9.18
CA ILE A 104 -26.10 0.80 -8.35
C ILE A 104 -25.88 1.10 -6.86
N LEU A 105 -24.62 1.23 -6.43
CA LEU A 105 -24.28 1.46 -5.02
C LEU A 105 -24.50 2.90 -4.56
N ARG A 106 -24.82 3.83 -5.47
CA ARG A 106 -25.00 5.26 -5.19
C ARG A 106 -23.78 5.89 -4.49
N VAL A 107 -22.58 5.55 -4.98
CA VAL A 107 -21.29 6.00 -4.39
C VAL A 107 -20.60 7.05 -5.26
N GLU A 108 -19.71 7.85 -4.66
CA GLU A 108 -19.06 8.95 -5.35
C GLU A 108 -17.96 8.49 -6.32
N LYS A 109 -17.15 7.52 -5.89
CA LYS A 109 -15.96 7.09 -6.63
C LYS A 109 -15.81 5.59 -6.61
N THR A 110 -15.47 5.05 -7.77
CA THR A 110 -15.08 3.64 -7.93
C THR A 110 -13.83 3.57 -8.80
N GLY A 111 -13.04 2.51 -8.63
CA GLY A 111 -11.86 2.24 -9.45
C GLY A 111 -11.51 0.76 -9.41
N HIS A 112 -10.66 0.27 -10.31
CA HIS A 112 -10.41 -1.17 -10.44
C HIS A 112 -8.93 -1.56 -10.55
N SER A 113 -8.60 -2.80 -10.14
CA SER A 113 -7.24 -3.36 -10.05
C SER A 113 -6.52 -3.68 -11.37
N GLY A 114 -7.00 -3.14 -12.49
CA GLY A 114 -6.42 -3.35 -13.81
C GLY A 114 -7.45 -3.82 -14.83
N THR A 115 -7.41 -3.18 -16.00
CA THR A 115 -8.37 -3.36 -17.08
C THR A 115 -8.32 -4.79 -17.62
N LEU A 116 -9.46 -5.46 -17.59
CA LEU A 116 -9.74 -6.64 -18.40
C LEU A 116 -10.31 -6.20 -19.75
N ASP A 117 -9.83 -6.81 -20.83
CA ASP A 117 -10.39 -6.61 -22.17
C ASP A 117 -11.89 -6.99 -22.16
N PRO A 118 -12.70 -6.42 -23.06
CA PRO A 118 -14.15 -6.64 -23.11
C PRO A 118 -14.58 -8.11 -22.97
N LYS A 119 -13.97 -9.01 -23.75
CA LYS A 119 -14.29 -10.45 -23.76
C LYS A 119 -13.75 -11.24 -22.55
N VAL A 120 -12.90 -10.63 -21.73
CA VAL A 120 -12.22 -11.32 -20.61
C VAL A 120 -13.09 -11.28 -19.37
N THR A 121 -13.20 -12.43 -18.71
CA THR A 121 -14.00 -12.62 -17.48
C THR A 121 -13.14 -12.80 -16.23
N GLY A 122 -13.78 -12.93 -15.08
CA GLY A 122 -13.12 -13.27 -13.82
C GLY A 122 -12.80 -12.07 -12.94
N CYS A 123 -11.89 -12.28 -12.00
CA CYS A 123 -11.63 -11.42 -10.86
C CYS A 123 -11.29 -9.98 -11.28
N LEU A 124 -12.16 -9.03 -11.00
CA LEU A 124 -11.94 -7.59 -11.12
C LEU A 124 -12.15 -6.98 -9.75
N LEU A 125 -11.06 -6.60 -9.08
CA LEU A 125 -11.20 -5.93 -7.79
C LEU A 125 -11.68 -4.52 -8.03
N VAL A 126 -12.84 -4.18 -7.49
CA VAL A 126 -13.45 -2.85 -7.55
C VAL A 126 -13.31 -2.23 -6.17
N CYS A 127 -12.65 -1.09 -6.11
CA CYS A 127 -12.46 -0.30 -4.90
C CYS A 127 -13.50 0.83 -4.88
N ILE A 128 -14.11 1.06 -3.72
CA ILE A 128 -15.16 2.06 -3.51
C ILE A 128 -14.59 3.22 -2.67
N ASN A 129 -14.96 4.46 -3.01
CA ASN A 129 -14.65 5.70 -2.28
C ASN A 129 -13.20 5.75 -1.74
N ARG A 130 -12.97 5.58 -0.43
CA ARG A 130 -11.64 5.65 0.19
C ARG A 130 -10.71 4.56 -0.30
N ALA A 131 -11.23 3.36 -0.56
CA ALA A 131 -10.44 2.24 -1.06
C ALA A 131 -9.86 2.50 -2.45
N THR A 132 -10.40 3.45 -3.23
CA THR A 132 -9.84 3.82 -4.55
C THR A 132 -8.38 4.26 -4.47
N ARG A 133 -7.92 4.69 -3.30
CA ARG A 133 -6.51 5.02 -3.04
C ARG A 133 -5.55 3.84 -3.20
N LEU A 134 -6.05 2.60 -3.10
CA LEU A 134 -5.31 1.35 -3.27
C LEU A 134 -5.27 0.85 -4.72
N VAL A 135 -6.05 1.44 -5.63
CA VAL A 135 -6.14 0.97 -7.03
C VAL A 135 -4.76 0.85 -7.68
N LYS A 136 -3.87 1.83 -7.44
CA LYS A 136 -2.52 1.82 -8.01
C LYS A 136 -1.68 0.62 -7.53
N SER A 137 -1.72 0.27 -6.25
CA SER A 137 -0.97 -0.90 -5.75
C SER A 137 -1.60 -2.19 -6.28
N GLN A 138 -2.93 -2.25 -6.37
CA GLN A 138 -3.63 -3.41 -6.91
C GLN A 138 -3.39 -3.61 -8.42
N GLN A 139 -3.21 -2.53 -9.19
CA GLN A 139 -2.83 -2.59 -10.60
C GLN A 139 -1.45 -3.22 -10.81
N SER A 140 -0.49 -2.85 -9.98
CA SER A 140 0.88 -3.37 -10.03
C SER A 140 1.05 -4.78 -9.48
N ALA A 141 0.10 -5.28 -8.69
CA ALA A 141 0.16 -6.62 -8.12
C ALA A 141 0.15 -7.73 -9.19
N GLY A 142 0.79 -8.87 -8.92
CA GLY A 142 0.79 -10.03 -9.82
C GLY A 142 -0.62 -10.54 -10.14
N LYS A 143 -0.78 -11.13 -11.33
CA LYS A 143 -2.05 -11.62 -11.85
C LYS A 143 -1.93 -13.07 -12.29
N GLU A 144 -3.02 -13.82 -12.19
CA GLU A 144 -3.09 -15.19 -12.69
C GLU A 144 -4.27 -15.36 -13.63
N TYR A 145 -4.06 -16.14 -14.69
CA TYR A 145 -5.03 -16.35 -15.75
C TYR A 145 -5.16 -17.83 -16.08
N VAL A 146 -6.36 -18.19 -16.54
CA VAL A 146 -6.61 -19.41 -17.32
C VAL A 146 -6.97 -18.96 -18.74
N CYS A 147 -6.24 -19.48 -19.71
CA CYS A 147 -6.31 -19.06 -21.10
C CYS A 147 -6.61 -20.26 -21.99
N ILE A 148 -7.52 -20.07 -22.94
CA ILE A 148 -7.74 -20.98 -24.06
C ILE A 148 -7.01 -20.39 -25.26
N ILE A 149 -6.09 -21.17 -25.81
CA ILE A 149 -5.36 -20.84 -27.04
C ILE A 149 -5.85 -21.73 -28.17
N ARG A 150 -6.02 -21.15 -29.36
CA ARG A 150 -6.34 -21.88 -30.59
C ARG A 150 -5.18 -21.77 -31.57
N PHE A 151 -4.66 -22.92 -31.98
CA PHE A 151 -3.60 -23.03 -32.98
C PHE A 151 -4.19 -22.98 -34.39
N HIS A 152 -3.44 -22.43 -35.36
CA HIS A 152 -3.93 -22.31 -36.74
C HIS A 152 -3.77 -23.62 -37.53
N ALA A 153 -2.82 -24.47 -37.14
CA ALA A 153 -2.63 -25.83 -37.62
C ALA A 153 -2.35 -26.79 -36.45
N LYS A 154 -2.48 -28.10 -36.68
CA LYS A 154 -2.26 -29.14 -35.66
C LYS A 154 -0.82 -29.08 -35.11
N PRO A 155 -0.62 -28.79 -33.82
CA PRO A 155 0.68 -29.00 -33.16
C PRO A 155 1.10 -30.47 -33.19
N GLU A 156 2.40 -30.75 -33.31
CA GLU A 156 2.94 -32.11 -33.41
C GLU A 156 2.51 -33.03 -32.25
N SER A 157 2.52 -32.51 -31.01
CA SER A 157 2.09 -33.28 -29.84
C SER A 157 1.80 -32.38 -28.64
N LYS A 158 0.99 -32.89 -27.70
CA LYS A 158 0.76 -32.27 -26.38
C LYS A 158 2.07 -31.95 -25.65
N ALA A 159 3.04 -32.85 -25.70
CA ALA A 159 4.33 -32.70 -25.04
C ALA A 159 5.13 -31.53 -25.61
N LYS A 160 5.08 -31.30 -26.94
CA LYS A 160 5.75 -30.16 -27.57
C LYS A 160 5.10 -28.84 -27.16
N VAL A 161 3.78 -28.79 -27.07
CA VAL A 161 3.05 -27.62 -26.56
C VAL A 161 3.46 -27.31 -25.12
N ALA A 162 3.54 -28.32 -24.26
CA ALA A 162 3.97 -28.14 -22.86
C ALA A 162 5.39 -27.58 -22.76
N ARG A 163 6.35 -28.14 -23.51
CA ARG A 163 7.74 -27.66 -23.53
C ARG A 163 7.86 -26.23 -24.08
N ALA A 164 7.10 -25.91 -25.14
CA ALA A 164 7.09 -24.57 -25.70
C ALA A 164 6.51 -23.54 -24.72
N LEU A 165 5.46 -23.91 -23.97
CA LEU A 165 4.91 -23.08 -22.90
C LEU A 165 5.93 -22.86 -21.77
N GLU A 166 6.65 -23.92 -21.37
CA GLU A 166 7.69 -23.83 -20.33
C GLU A 166 8.88 -22.97 -20.76
N THR A 167 9.24 -22.99 -22.05
CA THR A 167 10.25 -22.10 -22.63
C THR A 167 9.85 -20.62 -22.55
N LEU A 168 8.54 -20.34 -22.51
CA LEU A 168 7.98 -19.00 -22.34
C LEU A 168 7.68 -18.69 -20.86
N THR A 169 8.58 -19.10 -19.96
CA THR A 169 8.60 -18.68 -18.55
C THR A 169 9.81 -17.79 -18.26
N GLY A 170 9.76 -17.02 -17.18
CA GLY A 170 10.79 -16.04 -16.85
C GLY A 170 10.57 -14.69 -17.53
N ALA A 171 11.66 -13.94 -17.72
CA ALA A 171 11.63 -12.58 -18.27
C ALA A 171 11.51 -12.61 -19.80
N LEU A 172 10.37 -12.15 -20.33
CA LEU A 172 10.05 -12.20 -21.75
C LEU A 172 9.94 -10.82 -22.37
N PHE A 173 10.42 -10.70 -23.60
CA PHE A 173 10.13 -9.54 -24.43
C PHE A 173 8.68 -9.58 -24.88
N GLN A 174 7.96 -8.48 -24.67
CA GLN A 174 6.62 -8.28 -25.17
C GLN A 174 6.49 -6.89 -25.78
N ARG A 175 5.74 -6.83 -26.88
CA ARG A 175 5.21 -5.58 -27.40
C ARG A 175 3.70 -5.56 -27.16
N PRO A 176 3.13 -4.49 -26.59
CA PRO A 176 1.68 -4.35 -26.48
C PRO A 176 0.98 -4.58 -27.83
N PRO A 177 -0.24 -5.16 -27.83
CA PRO A 177 -1.04 -5.29 -29.04
C PRO A 177 -1.44 -3.89 -29.56
N VAL A 178 -1.98 -3.85 -30.78
CA VAL A 178 -2.42 -2.61 -31.43
C VAL A 178 -3.50 -1.90 -30.60
N VAL A 179 -4.46 -2.67 -30.08
CA VAL A 179 -5.50 -2.17 -29.18
C VAL A 179 -5.03 -2.34 -27.74
N ALA A 180 -4.41 -1.30 -27.20
CA ALA A 180 -3.90 -1.27 -25.83
C ALA A 180 -4.04 0.15 -25.25
N ALA A 181 -4.26 0.23 -23.93
CA ALA A 181 -4.31 1.52 -23.21
C ALA A 181 -2.93 2.17 -22.98
N VAL A 182 -1.85 1.49 -23.39
CA VAL A 182 -0.46 1.92 -23.15
C VAL A 182 0.31 2.01 -24.46
N LYS A 183 1.29 2.91 -24.53
CA LYS A 183 2.14 3.11 -25.73
C LYS A 183 2.79 1.80 -26.16
N ARG A 184 2.73 1.52 -27.47
CA ARG A 184 3.23 0.28 -28.07
C ARG A 184 4.76 0.27 -28.23
N GLN A 185 5.47 -0.02 -27.15
CA GLN A 185 6.93 -0.16 -27.10
C GLN A 185 7.35 -1.55 -26.60
N LEU A 186 8.53 -2.01 -27.04
CA LEU A 186 9.09 -3.27 -26.56
C LEU A 186 9.42 -3.13 -25.07
N ARG A 187 9.05 -4.13 -24.27
CA ARG A 187 9.28 -4.14 -22.83
C ARG A 187 9.46 -5.57 -22.34
N ILE A 188 10.11 -5.71 -21.19
CA ILE A 188 10.29 -6.99 -20.54
C ILE A 188 9.16 -7.19 -19.52
N ARG A 189 8.56 -8.38 -19.51
CA ARG A 189 7.57 -8.79 -18.51
C ARG A 189 7.82 -10.22 -18.08
N THR A 190 7.66 -10.49 -16.80
CA THR A 190 7.98 -11.80 -16.24
C THR A 190 6.75 -12.69 -16.14
N ILE A 191 6.84 -13.91 -16.67
CA ILE A 191 5.93 -15.01 -16.37
C ILE A 191 6.58 -15.84 -15.27
N TYR A 192 6.01 -15.78 -14.07
CA TYR A 192 6.54 -16.47 -12.90
C TYR A 192 6.38 -17.98 -12.98
N ALA A 193 5.24 -18.44 -13.51
CA ALA A 193 4.96 -19.86 -13.71
C ALA A 193 3.86 -20.03 -14.74
N SER A 194 3.88 -21.16 -15.45
CA SER A 194 2.79 -21.58 -16.34
C SER A 194 2.60 -23.08 -16.30
N ARG A 195 1.38 -23.55 -16.56
CA ARG A 195 1.04 -24.96 -16.56
C ARG A 195 0.02 -25.25 -17.66
N LEU A 196 0.33 -26.20 -18.54
CA LEU A 196 -0.65 -26.75 -19.47
C LEU A 196 -1.66 -27.57 -18.68
N LEU A 197 -2.94 -27.24 -18.79
CA LEU A 197 -4.03 -27.94 -18.11
C LEU A 197 -4.58 -29.04 -19.01
N ASP A 198 -4.93 -28.67 -20.25
CA ASP A 198 -5.48 -29.62 -21.21
C ASP A 198 -5.15 -29.23 -22.65
N TYR A 199 -5.29 -30.20 -23.55
CA TYR A 199 -5.06 -30.03 -24.98
C TYR A 199 -5.96 -30.97 -25.79
N ASP A 200 -6.77 -30.36 -26.65
CA ASP A 200 -7.67 -31.01 -27.59
C ASP A 200 -7.04 -30.99 -29.00
N GLU A 201 -6.63 -32.17 -29.46
CA GLU A 201 -6.03 -32.37 -30.78
C GLU A 201 -6.97 -32.16 -31.95
N GLN A 202 -8.28 -32.41 -31.79
CA GLN A 202 -9.24 -32.28 -32.89
C GLN A 202 -9.58 -30.82 -33.13
N ARG A 203 -9.70 -30.04 -32.05
CA ARG A 203 -10.04 -28.62 -32.12
C ARG A 203 -8.84 -27.70 -32.27
N HIS A 204 -7.63 -28.26 -32.18
CA HIS A 204 -6.37 -27.51 -32.11
C HIS A 204 -6.42 -26.45 -30.99
N MET A 205 -6.87 -26.84 -29.81
CA MET A 205 -7.02 -25.93 -28.67
C MET A 205 -6.29 -26.45 -27.43
N ALA A 206 -5.64 -25.56 -26.70
CA ALA A 206 -5.07 -25.87 -25.39
C ALA A 206 -5.62 -24.93 -24.32
N VAL A 207 -5.70 -25.43 -23.10
CA VAL A 207 -6.00 -24.64 -21.91
C VAL A 207 -4.77 -24.61 -21.04
N PHE A 208 -4.31 -23.42 -20.65
CA PHE A 208 -3.17 -23.28 -19.75
C PHE A 208 -3.44 -22.24 -18.66
N TRP A 209 -2.80 -22.44 -17.51
CA TRP A 209 -2.72 -21.48 -16.43
C TRP A 209 -1.39 -20.72 -16.51
N ALA A 210 -1.41 -19.42 -16.22
CA ALA A 210 -0.21 -18.59 -16.16
C ALA A 210 -0.28 -17.59 -15.00
N LYS A 211 0.81 -17.50 -14.23
CA LYS A 211 1.06 -16.50 -13.20
C LYS A 211 2.10 -15.51 -13.72
N CYS A 212 1.75 -14.23 -13.79
CA CYS A 212 2.58 -13.24 -14.45
C CYS A 212 2.61 -11.89 -13.74
N GLU A 213 3.61 -11.10 -14.08
CA GLU A 213 3.76 -9.70 -13.69
C GLU A 213 2.61 -8.85 -14.26
N ALA A 214 2.26 -7.77 -13.56
CA ALA A 214 1.30 -6.80 -14.05
C ALA A 214 1.69 -6.21 -15.42
N GLY A 215 0.71 -6.12 -16.33
CA GLY A 215 0.92 -5.63 -17.69
C GLY A 215 1.49 -6.65 -18.68
N THR A 216 1.61 -7.91 -18.28
CA THR A 216 1.83 -9.02 -19.21
C THR A 216 0.59 -9.20 -20.09
N TYR A 217 0.78 -9.27 -21.41
CA TYR A 217 -0.29 -9.52 -22.36
C TYR A 217 -0.37 -11.01 -22.69
N ILE A 218 -1.39 -11.70 -22.16
CA ILE A 218 -1.62 -13.12 -22.46
C ILE A 218 -1.95 -13.34 -23.96
N ARG A 219 -2.55 -12.35 -24.62
CA ARG A 219 -2.76 -12.36 -26.07
C ARG A 219 -1.43 -12.47 -26.84
N THR A 220 -0.44 -11.68 -26.44
CA THR A 220 0.90 -11.70 -27.04
C THR A 220 1.61 -13.01 -26.73
N LEU A 221 1.45 -13.54 -25.51
CA LEU A 221 1.97 -14.86 -25.14
C LEU A 221 1.42 -15.97 -26.05
N CYS A 222 0.11 -15.94 -26.37
CA CYS A 222 -0.48 -16.91 -27.29
C CYS A 222 0.14 -16.84 -28.69
N VAL A 223 0.35 -15.63 -29.21
CA VAL A 223 1.03 -15.44 -30.51
C VAL A 223 2.44 -16.00 -30.46
N HIS A 224 3.21 -15.70 -29.40
CA HIS A 224 4.58 -16.20 -29.25
C HIS A 224 4.62 -17.73 -29.16
N LEU A 225 3.69 -18.35 -28.43
CA LEU A 225 3.59 -19.81 -28.37
C LEU A 225 3.33 -20.42 -29.75
N GLY A 226 2.46 -19.80 -30.55
CA GLY A 226 2.21 -20.20 -31.93
C GLY A 226 3.44 -20.06 -32.84
N LEU A 227 4.23 -19.01 -32.65
CA LEU A 227 5.49 -18.79 -33.40
C LEU A 227 6.56 -19.83 -33.02
N VAL A 228 6.73 -20.12 -31.73
CA VAL A 228 7.68 -21.14 -31.25
C VAL A 228 7.32 -22.52 -31.79
N LEU A 229 6.03 -22.83 -31.91
CA LEU A 229 5.55 -24.10 -32.46
C LEU A 229 5.51 -24.13 -34.00
N GLY A 230 5.71 -23.00 -34.68
CA GLY A 230 5.67 -22.88 -36.14
C GLY A 230 4.28 -22.96 -36.78
N CYS A 231 3.25 -23.35 -36.03
CA CYS A 231 1.88 -23.50 -36.55
C CYS A 231 1.03 -22.23 -36.46
N GLY A 232 1.50 -21.19 -35.74
CA GLY A 232 0.71 -19.99 -35.47
C GLY A 232 -0.41 -20.24 -34.45
N ALA A 233 -0.77 -19.20 -33.69
CA ALA A 233 -1.82 -19.30 -32.68
C ALA A 233 -2.40 -17.94 -32.30
N HIS A 234 -3.59 -17.96 -31.72
CA HIS A 234 -4.22 -16.80 -31.14
C HIS A 234 -4.99 -17.16 -29.86
N MET A 235 -5.23 -16.14 -29.03
CA MET A 235 -6.02 -16.28 -27.82
C MET A 235 -7.50 -16.40 -28.17
N GLN A 236 -8.13 -17.50 -27.78
CA GLN A 236 -9.54 -17.77 -27.99
C GLN A 236 -10.37 -17.14 -26.87
N GLU A 237 -10.05 -17.50 -25.63
CA GLU A 237 -10.74 -17.04 -24.42
C GLU A 237 -9.76 -16.85 -23.27
N LEU A 238 -10.12 -15.99 -22.33
CA LEU A 238 -9.28 -15.69 -21.17
C LEU A 238 -10.16 -15.38 -19.96
N ARG A 239 -9.80 -15.98 -18.83
CA ARG A 239 -10.37 -15.69 -17.51
C ARG A 239 -9.25 -15.31 -16.56
N ARG A 240 -9.41 -14.20 -15.83
CA ARG A 240 -8.49 -13.83 -14.73
C ARG A 240 -8.95 -14.52 -13.45
N VAL A 241 -8.16 -15.47 -12.96
CA VAL A 241 -8.50 -16.28 -11.78
C VAL A 241 -7.93 -15.71 -10.49
N ARG A 242 -6.94 -14.80 -10.57
CA ARG A 242 -6.40 -14.07 -9.42
C ARG A 242 -5.99 -12.65 -9.78
N SER A 243 -6.27 -11.72 -8.87
CA SER A 243 -5.77 -10.35 -8.90
C SER A 243 -5.15 -9.98 -7.56
N GLY A 244 -3.82 -9.88 -7.49
CA GLY A 244 -3.13 -9.60 -6.24
C GLY A 244 -3.30 -10.75 -5.24
N ASN A 245 -3.75 -10.43 -4.02
CA ASN A 245 -3.93 -11.42 -2.97
C ASN A 245 -5.28 -12.18 -3.05
N LEU A 246 -6.21 -11.77 -3.93
CA LEU A 246 -7.54 -12.38 -4.05
C LEU A 246 -7.71 -13.20 -5.33
N GLY A 247 -8.17 -14.44 -5.16
CA GLY A 247 -8.54 -15.37 -6.23
C GLY A 247 -10.05 -15.48 -6.45
N GLU A 248 -10.45 -16.33 -7.38
CA GLU A 248 -11.87 -16.61 -7.68
C GLU A 248 -12.61 -17.35 -6.57
N ARG A 249 -11.88 -17.92 -5.60
CA ARG A 249 -12.44 -18.58 -4.42
C ARG A 249 -12.68 -17.61 -3.25
N ASP A 250 -12.16 -16.39 -3.36
CA ASP A 250 -12.13 -15.42 -2.27
C ASP A 250 -13.16 -14.31 -2.51
N HIS A 251 -14.36 -14.44 -1.92
CA HIS A 251 -15.43 -13.43 -1.97
C HIS A 251 -15.80 -12.97 -3.39
N LEU A 252 -15.78 -13.88 -4.37
CA LEU A 252 -16.14 -13.57 -5.74
C LEU A 252 -17.65 -13.37 -5.85
N VAL A 253 -18.09 -12.23 -6.39
CA VAL A 253 -19.50 -11.88 -6.54
C VAL A 253 -19.81 -11.39 -7.95
N THR A 254 -21.04 -11.59 -8.41
CA THR A 254 -21.48 -11.12 -9.73
C THR A 254 -22.09 -9.72 -9.64
N MET A 255 -22.35 -9.09 -10.80
CA MET A 255 -23.11 -7.83 -10.79
C MET A 255 -24.57 -8.02 -10.33
N HIS A 256 -25.15 -9.20 -10.57
CA HIS A 256 -26.50 -9.54 -10.10
C HIS A 256 -26.54 -9.55 -8.58
N ASP A 257 -25.56 -10.19 -7.93
CA ASP A 257 -25.45 -10.18 -6.46
C ASP A 257 -25.39 -8.76 -5.89
N VAL A 258 -24.69 -7.84 -6.56
CA VAL A 258 -24.57 -6.45 -6.08
C VAL A 258 -25.89 -5.70 -6.25
N LEU A 259 -26.58 -5.90 -7.37
CA LEU A 259 -27.89 -5.30 -7.61
C LEU A 259 -28.92 -5.83 -6.60
N ASP A 260 -28.95 -7.14 -6.39
CA ASP A 260 -29.89 -7.80 -5.49
C ASP A 260 -29.61 -7.42 -4.03
N ALA A 261 -28.33 -7.38 -3.61
CA ALA A 261 -27.96 -6.92 -2.28
C ALA A 261 -28.42 -5.48 -2.01
N MET A 262 -28.33 -4.62 -3.02
CA MET A 262 -28.81 -3.24 -2.92
C MET A 262 -30.33 -3.16 -2.84
N HIS A 263 -31.04 -3.97 -3.64
CA HIS A 263 -32.49 -4.05 -3.64
C HIS A 263 -33.04 -4.56 -2.30
N VAL A 264 -32.42 -5.60 -1.73
CA VAL A 264 -32.75 -6.12 -0.40
C VAL A 264 -32.55 -5.04 0.65
N TYR A 265 -31.40 -4.36 0.66
CA TYR A 265 -31.16 -3.28 1.61
C TYR A 265 -32.18 -2.15 1.48
N ASP A 266 -32.52 -1.72 0.27
CA ASP A 266 -33.51 -0.66 0.06
C ASP A 266 -34.93 -1.08 0.50
N SER A 267 -35.28 -2.36 0.35
CA SER A 267 -36.62 -2.88 0.64
C SER A 267 -36.82 -3.29 2.10
N THR A 268 -35.85 -3.96 2.71
CA THR A 268 -35.97 -4.56 4.05
C THR A 268 -35.05 -3.92 5.10
N ARG A 269 -34.12 -3.05 4.68
CA ARG A 269 -33.04 -2.51 5.52
C ARG A 269 -32.09 -3.57 6.08
N ASP A 270 -32.08 -4.78 5.53
CA ASP A 270 -31.12 -5.81 5.89
C ASP A 270 -29.75 -5.54 5.25
N GLU A 271 -28.71 -5.41 6.08
CA GLU A 271 -27.34 -5.13 5.66
C GLU A 271 -26.52 -6.38 5.32
N THR A 272 -27.00 -7.59 5.68
CA THR A 272 -26.20 -8.82 5.65
C THR A 272 -25.70 -9.17 4.26
N TYR A 273 -26.55 -9.08 3.24
CA TYR A 273 -26.16 -9.37 1.86
C TYR A 273 -25.15 -8.33 1.35
N LEU A 274 -25.36 -7.04 1.64
CA LEU A 274 -24.44 -5.99 1.21
C LEU A 274 -23.06 -6.11 1.87
N ARG A 275 -23.02 -6.52 3.15
CA ARG A 275 -21.78 -6.84 3.87
C ARG A 275 -21.10 -8.12 3.39
N ARG A 276 -21.83 -9.02 2.72
CA ARG A 276 -21.26 -10.20 2.04
C ARG A 276 -20.63 -9.83 0.70
N THR A 277 -21.24 -8.91 -0.06
CA THR A 277 -20.75 -8.53 -1.39
C THR A 277 -19.59 -7.56 -1.34
N ILE A 278 -19.55 -6.68 -0.34
CA ILE A 278 -18.46 -5.73 -0.11
C ILE A 278 -17.63 -6.22 1.08
N PHE A 279 -16.31 -6.21 0.96
CA PHE A 279 -15.38 -6.46 2.06
C PHE A 279 -14.59 -5.19 2.42
N PRO A 280 -14.06 -5.07 3.65
CA PRO A 280 -13.22 -3.93 4.03
C PRO A 280 -11.90 -3.92 3.25
N LEU A 281 -11.41 -2.74 2.87
CA LEU A 281 -10.15 -2.58 2.14
C LEU A 281 -8.94 -3.24 2.80
N GLU A 282 -9.00 -3.46 4.12
CA GLU A 282 -7.99 -4.18 4.90
C GLU A 282 -7.73 -5.59 4.36
N LEU A 283 -8.72 -6.23 3.75
CA LEU A 283 -8.55 -7.56 3.13
C LEU A 283 -7.50 -7.53 2.02
N LEU A 284 -7.36 -6.43 1.29
CA LEU A 284 -6.36 -6.24 0.23
C LEU A 284 -4.93 -6.07 0.77
N LEU A 285 -4.79 -5.87 2.08
CA LEU A 285 -3.55 -5.53 2.76
C LEU A 285 -2.99 -6.66 3.63
N THR A 286 -3.68 -7.80 3.68
CA THR A 286 -3.30 -8.96 4.51
C THR A 286 -1.95 -9.58 4.15
N GLY A 287 -1.44 -9.34 2.93
CA GLY A 287 -0.13 -9.79 2.49
C GLY A 287 1.04 -8.86 2.86
N PHE A 288 0.79 -7.70 3.45
CA PHE A 288 1.82 -6.73 3.80
C PHE A 288 2.31 -6.95 5.24
N PRO A 289 3.61 -6.75 5.54
CA PRO A 289 4.10 -6.69 6.91
C PRO A 289 3.44 -5.53 7.66
N ARG A 290 3.09 -5.78 8.93
CA ARG A 290 2.27 -4.86 9.73
C ARG A 290 3.11 -4.10 10.74
N ILE A 291 2.76 -2.83 10.94
CA ILE A 291 3.22 -2.02 12.07
C ILE A 291 2.00 -1.42 12.75
N VAL A 292 1.81 -1.76 14.03
CA VAL A 292 0.71 -1.27 14.85
C VAL A 292 1.14 0.04 15.49
N VAL A 293 0.35 1.08 15.27
CA VAL A 293 0.61 2.44 15.72
C VAL A 293 -0.22 2.76 16.96
N LYS A 294 0.36 3.52 17.90
CA LYS A 294 -0.38 4.09 19.04
C LYS A 294 -1.47 5.04 18.56
N ASP A 295 -2.66 4.95 19.16
CA ASP A 295 -3.83 5.77 18.84
C ASP A 295 -3.51 7.27 18.79
N SER A 296 -2.65 7.77 19.69
CA SER A 296 -2.23 9.18 19.73
C SER A 296 -1.48 9.68 18.49
N CYS A 297 -0.89 8.77 17.72
CA CYS A 297 -0.09 9.09 16.53
C CYS A 297 -0.89 8.94 15.22
N VAL A 298 -2.07 8.33 15.27
CA VAL A 298 -2.88 8.00 14.08
C VAL A 298 -3.24 9.27 13.30
N ASN A 299 -3.73 10.31 13.98
CA ASN A 299 -4.09 11.57 13.33
C ASN A 299 -2.91 12.18 12.56
N ALA A 300 -1.73 12.28 13.18
CA ALA A 300 -0.55 12.84 12.55
C ALA A 300 -0.15 12.11 11.26
N ILE A 301 -0.24 10.77 11.25
CA ILE A 301 0.03 9.96 10.06
C ILE A 301 -1.02 10.21 8.96
N CYS A 302 -2.28 10.45 9.33
CA CYS A 302 -3.34 10.81 8.38
C CYS A 302 -3.08 12.17 7.70
N TYR A 303 -2.34 13.06 8.35
CA TYR A 303 -1.83 14.31 7.76
C TYR A 303 -0.52 14.13 6.96
N GLY A 304 0.04 12.92 6.92
CA GLY A 304 1.25 12.60 6.17
C GLY A 304 2.54 12.69 6.99
N ALA A 305 2.46 12.82 8.32
CA ALA A 305 3.64 12.76 9.16
C ALA A 305 4.31 11.38 9.09
N LYS A 306 5.64 11.36 9.27
CA LYS A 306 6.42 10.12 9.34
C LYS A 306 6.12 9.39 10.65
N LEU A 307 6.12 8.06 10.63
CA LEU A 307 6.01 7.27 11.85
C LEU A 307 7.37 7.25 12.56
N MET A 308 7.40 7.77 13.78
CA MET A 308 8.58 7.78 14.64
C MET A 308 8.54 6.60 15.63
N ILE A 309 9.70 6.17 16.14
CA ILE A 309 9.84 5.09 17.13
C ILE A 309 8.83 5.20 18.30
N PRO A 310 8.61 6.37 18.94
CA PRO A 310 7.68 6.48 20.07
C PRO A 310 6.23 6.12 19.74
N GLY A 311 5.85 6.20 18.45
CA GLY A 311 4.50 5.88 17.96
C GLY A 311 4.29 4.39 17.64
N VAL A 312 5.34 3.56 17.67
CA VAL A 312 5.25 2.12 17.41
C VAL A 312 4.77 1.41 18.66
N LEU A 313 3.80 0.51 18.49
CA LEU A 313 3.27 -0.35 19.54
C LEU A 313 3.74 -1.79 19.34
N ARG A 314 3.50 -2.32 18.14
CA ARG A 314 3.90 -3.66 17.69
C ARG A 314 4.39 -3.63 16.24
N PHE A 315 5.18 -4.60 15.82
CA PHE A 315 5.71 -4.69 14.46
C PHE A 315 5.97 -6.16 14.05
N GLU A 316 5.89 -6.43 12.74
CA GLU A 316 6.18 -7.75 12.18
C GLU A 316 7.69 -8.08 12.22
N SER A 317 8.02 -9.37 12.25
CA SER A 317 9.37 -9.87 11.99
C SER A 317 9.68 -9.87 10.49
N GLY A 318 10.96 -9.75 10.13
CA GLY A 318 11.41 -9.81 8.73
C GLY A 318 11.05 -8.58 7.89
N ILE A 319 10.85 -7.42 8.52
CA ILE A 319 10.73 -6.15 7.82
C ILE A 319 12.12 -5.72 7.38
N GLU A 320 12.28 -5.50 6.07
CA GLU A 320 13.49 -4.98 5.45
C GLU A 320 13.39 -3.48 5.13
N VAL A 321 14.53 -2.81 5.01
CA VAL A 321 14.57 -1.39 4.62
C VAL A 321 14.00 -1.24 3.21
N HIS A 322 13.22 -0.18 3.00
CA HIS A 322 12.50 0.13 1.75
C HIS A 322 11.37 -0.84 1.38
N GLN A 323 11.07 -1.83 2.22
CA GLN A 323 9.90 -2.69 2.03
C GLN A 323 8.60 -1.91 2.26
N GLU A 324 7.56 -2.24 1.50
CA GLU A 324 6.22 -1.71 1.72
C GLU A 324 5.57 -2.38 2.91
N VAL A 325 5.06 -1.57 3.84
CA VAL A 325 4.42 -2.02 5.08
C VAL A 325 3.05 -1.37 5.24
N VAL A 326 2.15 -2.03 5.98
CA VAL A 326 0.87 -1.45 6.37
C VAL A 326 0.96 -0.90 7.79
N LEU A 327 0.61 0.38 7.94
CA LEU A 327 0.44 1.02 9.24
C LEU A 327 -1.02 0.83 9.67
N MET A 328 -1.25 0.22 10.83
CA MET A 328 -2.58 -0.11 11.31
C MET A 328 -2.82 0.36 12.75
N THR A 329 -4.10 0.60 13.09
CA THR A 329 -4.51 0.88 14.47
C THR A 329 -4.54 -0.40 15.30
N THR A 330 -4.67 -0.25 16.61
CA THR A 330 -4.94 -1.36 17.55
C THR A 330 -6.26 -2.09 17.27
N LYS A 331 -7.19 -1.45 16.56
CA LYS A 331 -8.51 -1.98 16.17
C LYS A 331 -8.50 -2.73 14.85
N GLY A 332 -7.36 -2.80 14.15
CA GLY A 332 -7.24 -3.48 12.87
C GLY A 332 -7.49 -2.61 11.65
N GLU A 333 -7.64 -1.29 11.81
CA GLU A 333 -7.92 -0.39 10.69
C GLU A 333 -6.63 -0.02 9.97
N ALA A 334 -6.66 0.00 8.64
CA ALA A 334 -5.50 0.44 7.86
C ALA A 334 -5.42 1.97 7.83
N ILE A 335 -4.38 2.52 8.45
CA ILE A 335 -4.12 3.97 8.50
C ILE A 335 -3.51 4.42 7.16
N ALA A 336 -2.42 3.76 6.76
CA ALA A 336 -1.64 4.12 5.58
C ALA A 336 -0.78 2.95 5.09
N LEU A 337 -0.43 2.98 3.80
CA LEU A 337 0.74 2.27 3.29
C LEU A 337 1.98 3.11 3.54
N GLY A 338 3.02 2.49 4.07
CA GLY A 338 4.31 3.09 4.35
C GLY A 338 5.47 2.37 3.67
N VAL A 339 6.63 3.02 3.64
CA VAL A 339 7.90 2.43 3.25
C VAL A 339 8.80 2.39 4.48
N ALA A 340 9.17 1.18 4.91
CA ALA A 340 10.03 0.98 6.06
C ALA A 340 11.39 1.68 5.87
N GLN A 341 11.84 2.38 6.90
CA GLN A 341 13.17 3.02 6.95
C GLN A 341 14.12 2.29 7.91
N MET A 342 13.60 1.32 8.66
CA MET A 342 14.31 0.52 9.64
C MET A 342 13.91 -0.94 9.47
N THR A 343 14.84 -1.85 9.74
CA THR A 343 14.56 -3.28 9.81
C THR A 343 13.87 -3.64 11.13
N SER A 344 13.27 -4.84 11.22
CA SER A 344 12.66 -5.32 12.47
C SER A 344 13.65 -5.31 13.66
N SER A 345 14.92 -5.67 13.43
CA SER A 345 15.96 -5.67 14.48
C SER A 345 16.27 -4.26 14.98
N VAL A 346 16.35 -3.29 14.08
CA VAL A 346 16.61 -1.87 14.41
C VAL A 346 15.43 -1.26 15.17
N ILE A 347 14.19 -1.57 14.77
CA ILE A 347 12.98 -1.11 15.49
C ILE A 347 12.99 -1.59 16.95
N ALA A 348 13.53 -2.79 17.21
CA ALA A 348 13.61 -3.37 18.54
C ALA A 348 14.65 -2.69 19.44
N THR A 349 15.76 -2.18 18.90
CA THR A 349 16.90 -1.70 19.69
C THR A 349 16.97 -0.18 19.81
N VAL A 350 16.52 0.55 18.78
CA VAL A 350 16.73 2.00 18.70
C VAL A 350 15.72 2.81 19.51
N ASP A 351 16.20 3.83 20.23
CA ASP A 351 15.36 4.72 21.05
C ASP A 351 14.69 5.86 20.28
N HIS A 352 15.29 6.29 19.17
CA HIS A 352 14.81 7.44 18.39
C HIS A 352 15.04 7.26 16.89
N GLY A 353 14.12 7.77 16.08
CA GLY A 353 14.27 7.78 14.62
C GLY A 353 12.96 7.54 13.89
N VAL A 354 13.05 7.57 12.56
CA VAL A 354 11.94 7.36 11.64
C VAL A 354 11.83 5.87 11.32
N VAL A 355 10.69 5.26 11.62
CA VAL A 355 10.42 3.84 11.36
C VAL A 355 9.87 3.64 9.96
N SER A 356 8.92 4.49 9.56
CA SER A 356 8.27 4.38 8.25
C SER A 356 7.90 5.76 7.71
N THR A 357 8.14 5.95 6.42
CA THR A 357 7.62 7.12 5.68
C THR A 357 6.28 6.76 5.06
N VAL A 358 5.34 7.71 5.05
CA VAL A 358 4.00 7.47 4.49
C VAL A 358 4.06 7.51 2.97
N LYS A 359 3.67 6.41 2.33
CA LYS A 359 3.51 6.31 0.87
C LYS A 359 2.12 6.72 0.43
N ARG A 360 1.09 6.26 1.15
CA ARG A 360 -0.32 6.52 0.83
C ARG A 360 -1.20 6.45 2.08
N VAL A 361 -1.79 7.58 2.47
CA VAL A 361 -2.79 7.63 3.55
C VAL A 361 -4.12 7.04 3.07
N LEU A 362 -4.71 6.13 3.85
CA LEU A 362 -5.98 5.45 3.58
C LEU A 362 -7.12 5.96 4.47
N MET A 363 -6.85 6.10 5.77
CA MET A 363 -7.79 6.61 6.77
C MET A 363 -8.11 8.09 6.56
N ASP A 364 -9.32 8.50 6.90
CA ASP A 364 -9.74 9.90 6.86
C ASP A 364 -9.04 10.72 7.94
N ARG A 365 -8.76 11.98 7.62
CA ARG A 365 -8.25 12.93 8.60
C ARG A 365 -9.30 13.09 9.69
N ASP A 366 -8.82 13.30 10.91
CA ASP A 366 -9.67 13.57 12.09
C ASP A 366 -10.63 12.42 12.47
N THR A 367 -10.38 11.21 11.95
CA THR A 367 -10.99 9.97 12.49
C THR A 367 -10.56 9.73 13.94
N TYR A 368 -9.34 10.14 14.27
CA TYR A 368 -8.78 10.15 15.62
C TYR A 368 -8.41 11.59 15.99
N ASP A 369 -8.57 11.95 17.25
CA ASP A 369 -8.23 13.29 17.74
C ASP A 369 -6.73 13.60 17.65
N MET A 370 -6.42 14.87 17.42
CA MET A 370 -5.04 15.34 17.41
C MET A 370 -4.48 15.40 18.83
N ARG A 371 -3.51 14.52 19.14
CA ARG A 371 -2.75 14.55 20.40
C ARG A 371 -1.32 15.06 20.25
N TRP A 372 -1.07 15.87 19.22
CA TRP A 372 0.24 16.49 19.03
C TRP A 372 0.57 17.43 20.20
N GLY A 373 1.79 17.35 20.72
CA GLY A 373 2.25 18.25 21.78
C GLY A 373 1.80 17.90 23.21
N TYR A 374 1.31 16.67 23.46
CA TYR A 374 0.96 16.15 24.78
C TYR A 374 1.95 15.10 25.33
N GLY A 375 3.01 14.78 24.58
CA GLY A 375 4.04 13.84 25.04
C GLY A 375 4.92 14.43 26.16
N PRO A 376 5.65 13.61 26.94
CA PRO A 376 6.47 14.06 28.07
C PRO A 376 7.39 15.23 27.73
N ARG A 377 8.13 15.12 26.62
CA ARG A 377 8.99 16.21 26.11
C ARG A 377 8.23 17.47 25.68
N ALA A 378 7.05 17.33 25.09
CA ALA A 378 6.27 18.48 24.67
C ALA A 378 5.62 19.20 25.87
N SER A 379 5.20 18.44 26.87
CA SER A 379 4.72 18.94 28.15
C SER A 379 5.85 19.61 28.93
N GLU A 380 7.06 19.03 28.94
CA GLU A 380 8.26 19.63 29.52
C GLU A 380 8.65 20.93 28.81
N LYS A 381 8.63 20.94 27.47
CA LYS A 381 8.81 22.16 26.66
C LYS A 381 7.78 23.24 27.03
N LYS A 382 6.49 22.88 27.14
CA LYS A 382 5.44 23.81 27.58
C LYS A 382 5.66 24.31 29.00
N LYS A 383 6.08 23.45 29.93
CA LYS A 383 6.45 23.84 31.31
C LYS A 383 7.65 24.79 31.33
N MET A 384 8.65 24.57 30.50
CA MET A 384 9.81 25.47 30.38
C MET A 384 9.46 26.81 29.74
N ILE A 385 8.55 26.84 28.77
CA ILE A 385 8.01 28.10 28.22
C ILE A 385 7.24 28.86 29.31
N LEU A 386 6.41 28.17 30.10
CA LEU A 386 5.69 28.76 31.25
C LEU A 386 6.65 29.26 32.34
N ALA A 387 7.76 28.54 32.58
CA ALA A 387 8.80 28.92 33.54
C ALA A 387 9.75 30.02 33.01
N GLY A 388 9.57 30.50 31.77
CA GLY A 388 10.44 31.52 31.16
C GLY A 388 11.85 31.02 30.79
N LEU A 389 12.09 29.71 30.86
CA LEU A 389 13.37 29.06 30.49
C LEU A 389 13.50 28.85 28.97
N LEU A 390 12.42 29.08 28.22
CA LEU A 390 12.36 29.08 26.76
C LEU A 390 11.52 30.28 26.29
N ASP A 391 11.81 30.79 25.09
CA ASP A 391 11.01 31.87 24.49
C ASP A 391 9.56 31.42 24.17
N LYS A 392 8.64 32.36 23.90
CA LYS A 392 7.23 32.11 23.51
C LYS A 392 7.10 31.16 22.31
N LYS A 393 8.11 31.10 21.44
CA LYS A 393 8.18 30.19 20.28
C LYS A 393 8.90 28.86 20.57
N GLY A 394 9.31 28.63 21.82
CA GLY A 394 9.98 27.41 22.27
C GLY A 394 11.41 27.27 21.78
N LYS A 395 12.11 28.39 21.54
CA LYS A 395 13.55 28.43 21.23
C LYS A 395 14.38 28.65 22.51
N PRO A 396 15.64 28.17 22.55
CA PRO A 396 16.54 28.43 23.68
C PRO A 396 16.75 29.93 23.92
N ASN A 397 16.82 30.32 25.19
CA ASN A 397 17.23 31.63 25.68
C ASN A 397 18.43 31.46 26.64
N GLU A 398 18.95 32.55 27.19
CA GLU A 398 20.10 32.52 28.11
C GLU A 398 19.85 31.71 29.40
N LYS A 399 18.58 31.46 29.74
CA LYS A 399 18.17 30.71 30.93
C LYS A 399 17.88 29.23 30.64
N THR A 400 18.07 28.77 29.39
CA THR A 400 17.78 27.38 29.02
C THR A 400 18.87 26.43 29.56
N PRO A 401 18.51 25.34 30.25
CA PRO A 401 19.48 24.37 30.77
C PRO A 401 20.32 23.71 29.67
N ALA A 402 21.63 23.55 29.90
CA ALA A 402 22.55 22.91 28.95
C ALA A 402 22.16 21.46 28.58
N SER A 403 21.48 20.75 29.48
CA SER A 403 20.90 19.42 29.23
C SER A 403 19.83 19.43 28.13
N TRP A 404 19.01 20.49 28.06
CA TRP A 404 18.00 20.66 27.02
C TRP A 404 18.66 21.00 25.66
N LEU A 405 19.66 21.90 25.66
CA LEU A 405 20.44 22.24 24.45
C LEU A 405 21.14 21.01 23.83
N LYS A 406 21.71 20.13 24.68
CA LYS A 406 22.33 18.87 24.23
C LYS A 406 21.30 17.91 23.62
N SER A 407 20.09 17.88 24.17
CA SER A 407 19.03 16.95 23.76
C SER A 407 18.27 17.34 22.49
N GLU A 408 18.23 18.63 22.16
CA GLU A 408 17.64 19.17 20.92
C GLU A 408 18.69 19.41 19.82
N GLY A 409 19.96 19.11 20.09
CA GLY A 409 21.04 19.21 19.10
C GLY A 409 21.49 20.64 18.79
N TYR A 410 21.33 21.57 19.73
CA TYR A 410 21.77 22.97 19.57
C TYR A 410 23.26 23.17 19.90
N LEU A 411 23.93 22.19 20.52
CA LEU A 411 25.37 22.20 20.71
C LEU A 411 26.06 21.58 19.47
N PRO A 412 27.15 22.18 18.96
CA PRO A 412 27.98 21.54 17.93
C PRO A 412 28.44 20.16 18.39
N LYS A 413 28.47 19.17 17.49
CA LYS A 413 29.16 17.90 17.76
C LYS A 413 30.63 18.24 17.99
N LEU A 414 31.14 18.01 19.20
CA LEU A 414 32.56 18.13 19.50
C LEU A 414 33.33 17.18 18.59
N CYS A 415 34.02 17.72 17.58
CA CYS A 415 35.19 17.05 17.02
C CYS A 415 36.24 16.97 18.13
N GLY A 416 36.82 15.78 18.30
CA GLY A 416 37.83 15.53 19.31
C GLY A 416 39.02 16.47 19.14
N SER A 417 39.46 17.05 20.25
CA SER A 417 40.81 17.54 20.43
C SER A 417 41.39 16.80 21.62
N GLU A 418 42.57 16.24 21.39
CA GLU A 418 43.33 15.34 22.24
C GLU A 418 43.54 15.92 23.64
N GLU A 419 43.49 15.02 24.62
CA GLU A 419 43.90 15.26 26.00
C GLU A 419 45.34 15.75 26.04
N THR A 420 45.63 16.78 26.83
CA THR A 420 46.92 16.90 27.50
C THR A 420 46.75 17.61 28.84
N GLU A 421 47.23 16.92 29.85
CA GLU A 421 47.30 17.30 31.26
C GLU A 421 48.28 18.47 31.46
N ASN A 422 47.94 19.40 32.35
CA ASN A 422 48.89 20.40 32.84
C ASN A 422 49.83 19.75 33.87
N GLY A 423 51.10 19.60 33.49
CA GLY A 423 52.24 19.38 34.39
C GLY A 423 53.36 20.35 34.02
N GLU A 424 53.86 21.09 35.01
CA GLU A 424 54.94 22.08 34.89
C GLU A 424 56.27 21.46 34.41
N ALA A 425 56.99 22.16 33.52
CA ALA A 425 58.40 22.54 33.68
C ALA A 425 58.98 23.18 32.40
N THR A 426 59.47 24.40 32.57
CA THR A 426 60.64 25.07 31.92
C THR A 426 61.13 24.60 30.55
N GLU A 427 61.20 25.53 29.58
CA GLU A 427 62.44 25.77 28.82
C GLU A 427 62.45 27.11 28.08
N ALA A 428 63.66 27.56 27.77
CA ALA A 428 64.06 28.93 27.51
C ALA A 428 63.93 29.38 26.04
N ALA A 429 64.03 30.70 25.89
CA ALA A 429 64.00 31.53 24.67
C ALA A 429 64.87 31.05 23.51
N VAL A 430 64.43 31.33 22.27
CA VAL A 430 65.18 32.05 21.21
C VAL A 430 64.18 32.75 20.24
N LYS A 431 64.55 33.95 19.80
CA LYS A 431 63.85 34.90 18.90
C LYS A 431 64.02 34.58 17.40
N GLU A 432 63.27 35.36 16.60
CA GLU A 432 63.42 35.72 15.16
C GLU A 432 62.22 35.21 14.33
N GLU A 433 61.59 35.93 13.41
CA GLU A 433 61.66 37.30 12.89
C GLU A 433 60.35 37.53 12.09
N GLU A 434 59.84 38.76 12.03
CA GLU A 434 58.70 39.14 11.18
C GLU A 434 59.14 39.43 9.75
N GLN A 435 58.46 38.85 8.74
CA GLN A 435 58.20 39.52 7.46
C GLN A 435 56.82 39.14 6.88
N PRO A 436 56.12 40.08 6.19
CA PRO A 436 54.70 39.97 5.89
C PRO A 436 54.44 39.26 4.54
N ARG A 437 53.39 38.44 4.48
CA ARG A 437 52.88 37.90 3.22
C ARG A 437 51.39 38.23 3.05
N VAL A 438 51.12 38.87 1.93
CA VAL A 438 49.85 39.35 1.37
C VAL A 438 48.75 38.26 1.46
N LYS A 439 47.57 38.64 1.96
CA LYS A 439 46.33 37.85 1.84
C LYS A 439 45.62 38.26 0.55
N GLU A 440 45.57 37.36 -0.42
CA GLU A 440 44.54 37.34 -1.46
C GLU A 440 43.46 36.35 -1.03
N GLU A 441 42.21 36.81 -0.90
CA GLU A 441 41.03 35.96 -0.76
C GLU A 441 40.54 35.54 -2.15
N PRO A 442 40.21 34.26 -2.40
CA PRO A 442 39.54 33.88 -3.64
C PRO A 442 38.04 34.15 -3.54
N VAL A 443 37.52 34.92 -4.49
CA VAL A 443 36.08 35.13 -4.72
C VAL A 443 35.50 33.89 -5.42
N ASP A 444 34.43 33.36 -4.86
CA ASP A 444 33.72 32.15 -5.28
C ASP A 444 32.88 32.43 -6.56
N GLU A 445 33.55 32.53 -7.72
CA GLU A 445 32.91 32.79 -9.03
C GLU A 445 32.01 31.63 -9.53
N ASP A 446 32.16 30.43 -8.98
CA ASP A 446 31.52 29.22 -9.47
C ASP A 446 30.03 29.08 -9.04
N GLU A 447 29.64 29.73 -7.93
CA GLU A 447 28.25 29.68 -7.44
C GLU A 447 27.33 30.66 -8.20
N GLU A 448 27.85 31.81 -8.62
CA GLU A 448 27.10 32.83 -9.37
C GLU A 448 26.78 32.35 -10.81
N GLU A 449 27.75 31.73 -11.48
CA GLU A 449 27.57 31.22 -12.84
C GLU A 449 26.53 30.08 -12.87
N ARG A 450 26.55 29.22 -11.84
CA ARG A 450 25.58 28.12 -11.69
C ARG A 450 24.15 28.63 -11.44
N ARG A 451 23.99 29.74 -10.72
CA ARG A 451 22.68 30.41 -10.53
C ARG A 451 22.18 31.05 -11.82
N ARG A 452 23.04 31.70 -12.60
CA ARG A 452 22.69 32.27 -13.92
C ARG A 452 22.22 31.19 -14.90
N ARG A 453 22.97 30.08 -15.01
CA ARG A 453 22.58 28.93 -15.87
C ARG A 453 21.24 28.29 -15.48
N LYS A 454 20.92 28.22 -14.18
CA LYS A 454 19.60 27.75 -13.70
C LYS A 454 18.47 28.71 -14.06
N LYS A 455 18.71 30.02 -13.97
CA LYS A 455 17.72 31.07 -14.30
C LYS A 455 17.43 31.09 -15.81
N GLU A 456 18.45 30.93 -16.64
CA GLU A 456 18.32 30.86 -18.09
C GLU A 456 17.57 29.61 -18.56
N LYS A 457 17.85 28.43 -17.98
CA LYS A 457 17.09 27.20 -18.25
C LYS A 457 15.60 27.32 -17.87
N LYS A 458 15.29 28.04 -16.79
CA LYS A 458 13.90 28.28 -16.35
C LYS A 458 13.15 29.22 -17.29
N LEU A 459 13.83 30.23 -17.83
CA LEU A 459 13.28 31.16 -18.83
C LEU A 459 13.03 30.47 -20.17
N LYS A 460 13.98 29.67 -20.68
CA LYS A 460 13.81 28.87 -21.90
C LYS A 460 12.66 27.87 -21.80
N LYS A 461 12.44 27.26 -20.62
CA LYS A 461 11.30 26.36 -20.39
C LYS A 461 9.96 27.10 -20.46
N LYS A 462 9.86 28.28 -19.85
CA LYS A 462 8.63 29.09 -19.88
C LYS A 462 8.31 29.61 -21.29
N ALA A 463 9.32 29.99 -22.07
CA ALA A 463 9.12 30.42 -23.45
C ALA A 463 8.55 29.29 -24.33
N ARG A 464 9.05 28.06 -24.15
CA ARG A 464 8.58 26.87 -24.87
C ARG A 464 7.15 26.45 -24.49
N GLU A 465 6.80 26.57 -23.21
CA GLU A 465 5.43 26.35 -22.73
C GLU A 465 4.45 27.40 -23.32
N ALA A 466 4.89 28.65 -23.48
CA ALA A 466 4.08 29.71 -24.11
C ALA A 466 3.89 29.51 -25.62
N GLU A 467 4.92 29.06 -26.36
CA GLU A 467 4.80 28.70 -27.78
C GLU A 467 3.87 27.50 -28.00
N GLU A 468 3.89 26.51 -27.11
CA GLU A 468 2.96 25.37 -27.16
C GLU A 468 1.51 25.82 -26.95
N GLU A 469 1.23 26.70 -25.98
CA GLU A 469 -0.11 27.28 -25.76
C GLU A 469 -0.59 28.11 -26.95
N GLU A 470 0.30 28.91 -27.58
CA GLU A 470 -0.06 29.70 -28.76
C GLU A 470 -0.36 28.80 -29.98
N SER A 471 0.40 27.71 -30.13
CA SER A 471 0.17 26.71 -31.19
C SER A 471 -1.16 25.96 -31.01
N GLU A 472 -1.52 25.62 -29.77
CA GLU A 472 -2.83 25.00 -29.46
C GLU A 472 -3.98 25.99 -29.71
N ARG A 473 -3.78 27.27 -29.38
CA ARG A 473 -4.79 28.31 -29.62
C ARG A 473 -5.01 28.55 -31.11
N LYS A 474 -3.96 28.56 -31.93
CA LYS A 474 -4.05 28.63 -33.40
C LYS A 474 -4.73 27.40 -34.01
N ARG A 475 -4.47 26.20 -33.47
CA ARG A 475 -5.16 24.96 -33.91
C ARG A 475 -6.66 24.95 -33.58
N ARG A 476 -7.06 25.52 -32.45
CA ARG A 476 -8.47 25.67 -32.08
C ARG A 476 -9.20 26.69 -32.96
N LEU A 477 -8.51 27.74 -33.39
CA LEU A 477 -9.05 28.73 -34.33
C LEU A 477 -9.19 28.18 -35.75
N SER A 478 -8.30 27.29 -36.20
CA SER A 478 -8.41 26.64 -37.52
C SER A 478 -9.45 25.51 -37.59
N GLN A 479 -9.91 24.99 -36.45
CA GLN A 479 -10.92 23.93 -36.38
C GLN A 479 -12.34 24.46 -36.11
N GLY A 480 -12.50 25.79 -36.00
CA GLY A 480 -13.77 26.46 -35.73
C GLY A 480 -14.40 27.14 -36.95
N SER A 481 -14.36 26.51 -38.12
CA SER A 481 -15.07 26.95 -39.32
C SER A 481 -16.04 25.86 -39.80
N GLU A 482 -16.98 25.48 -38.95
CA GLU A 482 -18.27 24.87 -39.32
C GLU A 482 -19.12 24.81 -38.03
N ASN A 483 -20.30 25.45 -38.08
CA ASN A 483 -21.26 25.72 -36.99
C ASN A 483 -21.03 27.02 -36.19
N GLY A 484 -21.30 28.14 -36.85
CA GLY A 484 -21.74 29.38 -36.19
C GLY A 484 -23.24 29.33 -35.83
N ASP A 485 -23.63 30.16 -34.85
CA ASP A 485 -25.00 30.55 -34.47
C ASP A 485 -25.68 29.91 -33.25
N ALA A 486 -24.95 29.29 -32.31
CA ALA A 486 -25.57 28.88 -31.02
C ALA A 486 -24.82 29.27 -29.74
N GLU A 487 -23.56 29.70 -29.80
CA GLU A 487 -22.76 29.97 -28.58
C GLU A 487 -22.66 31.45 -28.17
N GLU A 488 -23.11 32.38 -29.02
CA GLU A 488 -23.01 33.82 -28.72
C GLU A 488 -24.10 34.31 -27.74
N GLU A 489 -25.31 33.75 -27.80
CA GLU A 489 -26.43 34.10 -26.89
C GLU A 489 -26.20 33.67 -25.42
N VAL A 490 -25.43 32.60 -25.18
CA VAL A 490 -25.20 32.09 -23.82
C VAL A 490 -24.12 32.91 -23.08
N ARG A 491 -23.22 33.55 -23.83
CA ARG A 491 -22.12 34.35 -23.26
C ARG A 491 -22.56 35.75 -22.87
N GLU A 492 -23.47 36.38 -23.61
CA GLU A 492 -24.08 37.67 -23.21
C GLU A 492 -24.93 37.55 -21.93
N LYS A 493 -25.71 36.47 -21.79
CA LYS A 493 -26.52 36.23 -20.58
C LYS A 493 -25.67 36.01 -19.32
N LYS A 494 -24.44 35.50 -19.45
CA LYS A 494 -23.51 35.32 -18.32
C LYS A 494 -22.75 36.59 -17.92
N LYS A 495 -22.55 37.54 -18.83
CA LYS A 495 -21.94 38.84 -18.51
C LYS A 495 -22.92 39.79 -17.82
N LYS A 496 -24.19 39.83 -18.25
CA LYS A 496 -25.24 40.65 -17.59
C LYS A 496 -25.54 40.19 -16.15
N LYS A 497 -25.39 38.90 -15.84
CA LYS A 497 -25.64 38.37 -14.49
C LYS A 497 -24.50 38.58 -13.49
N LYS A 498 -23.33 39.06 -13.95
CA LYS A 498 -22.16 39.36 -13.10
C LYS A 498 -21.98 40.85 -12.83
N SER A 499 -22.62 41.73 -13.60
CA SER A 499 -22.60 43.17 -13.37
C SER A 499 -23.66 43.64 -12.38
N SER A 500 -24.75 42.89 -12.16
CA SER A 500 -25.83 43.27 -11.23
C SER A 500 -25.61 42.83 -9.79
N SER A 501 -24.50 42.18 -9.46
CA SER A 501 -24.20 41.67 -8.11
C SER A 501 -22.98 42.34 -7.48
N ALA A 502 -22.60 43.53 -7.97
CA ALA A 502 -21.43 44.28 -7.52
C ALA A 502 -21.75 45.74 -7.15
N GLU A 503 -23.04 46.11 -7.03
CA GLU A 503 -23.49 47.46 -6.62
C GLU A 503 -24.34 47.48 -5.34
N GLU A 504 -24.43 46.36 -4.62
CA GLU A 504 -24.96 46.33 -3.24
C GLU A 504 -24.03 45.47 -2.35
N GLU A 505 -22.88 46.05 -1.99
CA GLU A 505 -22.15 45.80 -0.73
C GLU A 505 -21.20 46.96 -0.42
#